data_AF-A0A8H4R1L8-F1
#
_entry.id   AF-A0A8H4R1L8-F1
#
_cell.length_a   1.000
_cell.length_b   1.000
_cell.length_c   1.000
_cell.angle_alpha   90.00
_cell.angle_beta   90.00
_cell.angle_gamma   90.00
#
_symmetry.space_group_name_H-M   'P 1'
#
loop_
_entity.id
_entity.type
_entity.pdbx_description
1 polymer ?
#
loop_
_entity_poly.entity_id
_entity_poly.type
_entity_poly.pdbx_seq_one_letter_code
_entity_poly.pdbx_strand_id
1 'polypeptide(L)'
;MDFLDGSLLDIEQNVQPAAMSPPDSSKTKLQLPMSCDPPGPLNPVKQLVWIIFGATGHMGRSLVRSCLNQGDLVVAVGRVFENTIQSMQGWHENCFGTLCDVRSRESVQGVLERAIQHFGHVDIIANCSGYGVIGACEDQDDHEIRNQFETNFMGTLHIIQLSLPYFREQGAGRYLIFSSTSGALGVPGLGPYCATKYAVEGLIEAMLYEIDSFNIKATLVEPGLVRRDEPDWDSNPLPTWGHFLIKPASEPYSHPTSPALHAKRMVQWLGDKQPTSAVKCAELVWQLGHCSYPPLRLLLGSYAIESIRDRLRSIIEELEDWKHLHFPVPPDAQLNEEKSESEDSAKRNSVMNQNEPKQK
;
A
#
# COMPACT_ATOMS: atom_id res chain seq x y z
N MET A 1 22.12 72.64 -28.20
CA MET A 1 21.81 72.39 -26.78
C MET A 1 22.18 70.93 -26.53
N ASP A 2 23.45 70.53 -26.52
CA ASP A 2 24.56 70.98 -25.66
C ASP A 2 24.11 71.14 -24.21
N PHE A 3 24.45 70.16 -23.36
CA PHE A 3 25.57 70.20 -22.39
C PHE A 3 25.61 68.80 -21.70
N LEU A 4 26.65 67.98 -21.97
CA LEU A 4 27.78 67.62 -21.08
C LEU A 4 27.32 66.95 -19.75
N ASP A 5 27.89 65.88 -19.20
CA ASP A 5 29.20 65.21 -19.26
C ASP A 5 28.97 63.87 -18.51
N GLY A 6 29.55 62.72 -18.85
CA GLY A 6 30.91 62.41 -18.44
C GLY A 6 31.07 60.91 -18.23
N SER A 7 32.22 60.42 -18.65
CA SER A 7 32.67 59.04 -18.78
C SER A 7 33.04 58.34 -17.48
N LEU A 8 32.89 57.01 -17.51
CA LEU A 8 33.75 55.96 -16.94
C LEU A 8 34.89 56.42 -16.00
N LEU A 9 34.89 55.90 -14.77
CA LEU A 9 36.10 55.52 -14.02
C LEU A 9 35.78 54.46 -12.96
N ASP A 10 36.78 53.60 -12.76
CA ASP A 10 36.80 52.34 -12.03
C ASP A 10 36.43 52.40 -10.55
N ILE A 11 35.67 51.40 -10.09
CA ILE A 11 35.78 50.88 -8.72
C ILE A 11 35.73 49.35 -8.78
N GLU A 12 36.91 48.73 -8.92
CA GLU A 12 37.14 47.36 -8.49
C GLU A 12 36.94 47.28 -6.96
N GLN A 13 35.83 46.70 -6.51
CA GLN A 13 35.65 46.26 -5.14
C GLN A 13 35.55 44.74 -5.09
N ASN A 14 36.73 44.15 -4.93
CA ASN A 14 37.06 43.02 -4.05
C ASN A 14 35.86 42.33 -3.35
N VAL A 15 35.20 41.41 -4.04
CA VAL A 15 34.31 40.41 -3.41
C VAL A 15 35.08 39.10 -3.35
N GLN A 16 35.59 38.76 -2.16
CA GLN A 16 36.11 37.42 -1.88
C GLN A 16 35.00 36.40 -2.14
N PRO A 17 35.27 35.27 -2.81
CA PRO A 17 34.28 34.22 -2.94
C PRO A 17 33.97 33.69 -1.54
N ALA A 18 32.71 33.84 -1.12
CA ALA A 18 32.21 33.22 0.09
C ALA A 18 32.53 31.71 0.00
N ALA A 19 33.30 31.22 0.97
CA ALA A 19 33.61 29.80 1.09
C ALA A 19 32.29 29.03 1.05
N MET A 20 32.11 28.21 0.00
CA MET A 20 31.00 27.28 -0.07
C MET A 20 31.10 26.36 1.14
N SER A 21 30.14 26.52 2.05
CA SER A 21 29.90 25.54 3.11
C SER A 21 29.78 24.16 2.47
N PRO A 22 30.41 23.12 3.04
CA PRO A 22 30.28 21.76 2.52
C PRO A 22 28.79 21.38 2.46
N PRO A 23 28.36 20.59 1.47
CA PRO A 23 26.98 20.14 1.39
C PRO A 23 26.61 19.45 2.70
N ASP A 24 25.55 19.95 3.33
CA ASP A 24 24.95 19.39 4.54
C ASP A 24 24.70 17.90 4.31
N SER A 25 25.46 17.06 5.01
CA SER A 25 25.41 15.60 4.91
C SER A 25 24.22 15.01 5.66
N SER A 26 23.33 15.84 6.22
CA SER A 26 22.06 15.40 6.79
C SER A 26 20.99 15.25 5.71
N LYS A 27 21.20 14.33 4.75
CA LYS A 27 20.03 13.72 4.10
C LYS A 27 19.28 13.00 5.20
N THR A 28 18.18 13.58 5.68
CA THR A 28 17.29 12.96 6.66
C THR A 28 17.02 11.53 6.19
N LYS A 29 17.58 10.56 6.90
CA LYS A 29 17.45 9.15 6.55
C LYS A 29 15.96 8.85 6.54
N LEU A 30 15.46 8.31 5.43
CA LEU A 30 14.06 7.95 5.32
C LEU A 30 13.79 6.82 6.31
N GLN A 31 13.00 7.08 7.34
CA GLN A 31 12.81 6.13 8.43
C GLN A 31 11.35 6.12 8.89
N LEU A 32 10.82 4.93 9.13
CA LEU A 32 9.53 4.76 9.79
C LEU A 32 9.56 5.33 11.22
N PRO A 33 8.39 5.71 11.79
CA PRO A 33 8.31 6.15 13.18
C PRO A 33 8.87 5.11 14.16
N MET A 34 9.59 5.56 15.20
CA MET A 34 10.12 4.68 16.24
C MET A 34 9.04 3.88 16.96
N SER A 35 7.79 4.36 16.97
CA SER A 35 6.62 3.64 17.51
C SER A 35 6.36 2.31 16.80
N CYS A 36 6.84 2.14 15.57
CA CYS A 36 6.72 0.89 14.82
C CYS A 36 7.87 -0.09 15.11
N ASP A 37 8.87 0.30 15.91
CA ASP A 37 10.12 -0.43 16.12
C ASP A 37 10.78 -0.86 14.79
N PRO A 38 11.20 0.13 13.96
CA PRO A 38 11.76 -0.14 12.63
C PRO A 38 13.16 -0.75 12.70
N PRO A 39 13.68 -1.32 11.60
CA PRO A 39 15.01 -1.88 11.56
C PRO A 39 16.09 -0.87 12.00
N GLY A 40 16.92 -1.27 12.96
CA GLY A 40 17.91 -0.39 13.59
C GLY A 40 18.69 -1.10 14.70
N PRO A 41 19.44 -0.36 15.54
CA PRO A 41 20.25 -0.95 16.61
C PRO A 41 19.45 -1.76 17.64
N LEU A 42 18.19 -1.38 17.88
CA LEU A 42 17.29 -2.05 18.83
C LEU A 42 16.48 -3.19 18.20
N ASN A 43 16.29 -3.16 16.88
CA ASN A 43 15.65 -4.21 16.09
C ASN A 43 16.55 -4.55 14.89
N PRO A 44 17.57 -5.41 15.08
CA PRO A 44 18.54 -5.71 14.04
C PRO A 44 17.87 -6.45 12.88
N VAL A 45 18.20 -6.04 11.65
CA VAL A 45 17.72 -6.68 10.42
C VAL A 45 18.15 -8.14 10.42
N LYS A 46 17.20 -9.03 10.11
CA LYS A 46 17.43 -10.45 9.84
C LYS A 46 17.07 -10.70 8.39
N GLN A 47 17.72 -11.64 7.72
CA GLN A 47 17.33 -12.01 6.36
C GLN A 47 15.92 -12.62 6.38
N LEU A 48 15.02 -12.08 5.55
CA LEU A 48 13.64 -12.58 5.39
C LEU A 48 13.40 -13.10 3.97
N VAL A 49 12.44 -14.02 3.83
CA VAL A 49 11.95 -14.52 2.54
C VAL A 49 10.66 -13.82 2.14
N TRP A 50 10.70 -13.12 1.00
CA TRP A 50 9.60 -12.36 0.44
C TRP A 50 9.01 -13.05 -0.79
N ILE A 51 7.68 -13.10 -0.91
CA ILE A 51 7.00 -13.28 -2.19
C ILE A 51 6.42 -11.94 -2.63
N ILE A 52 6.77 -11.49 -3.83
CA ILE A 52 6.32 -10.20 -4.35
C ILE A 52 5.51 -10.42 -5.61
N PHE A 53 4.18 -10.38 -5.47
CA PHE A 53 3.25 -10.39 -6.61
C PHE A 53 3.29 -9.06 -7.35
N GLY A 54 3.41 -9.08 -8.68
CA GLY A 54 3.58 -7.85 -9.48
C GLY A 54 5.01 -7.30 -9.46
N ALA A 55 6.01 -8.16 -9.27
CA ALA A 55 7.43 -7.82 -9.17
C ALA A 55 8.02 -7.09 -10.39
N THR A 56 7.40 -7.22 -11.56
CA THR A 56 7.88 -6.58 -12.81
C THR A 56 7.31 -5.18 -13.02
N GLY A 57 6.21 -4.85 -12.32
CA GLY A 57 5.58 -3.54 -12.33
C GLY A 57 6.36 -2.51 -11.52
N HIS A 58 5.99 -1.24 -11.65
CA HIS A 58 6.78 -0.12 -11.13
C HIS A 58 7.13 -0.23 -9.64
N MET A 59 6.13 -0.27 -8.75
CA MET A 59 6.35 -0.38 -7.30
C MET A 59 6.93 -1.74 -6.89
N GLY A 60 6.48 -2.83 -7.53
CA GLY A 60 6.98 -4.17 -7.24
C GLY A 60 8.47 -4.31 -7.56
N ARG A 61 8.93 -3.76 -8.69
CA ARG A 61 10.33 -3.79 -9.10
C ARG A 61 11.23 -3.04 -8.12
N SER A 62 10.82 -1.84 -7.70
CA SER A 62 11.55 -1.09 -6.67
C SER A 62 11.60 -1.84 -5.33
N LEU A 63 10.51 -2.50 -4.94
CA LEU A 63 10.48 -3.28 -3.71
C LEU A 63 11.41 -4.49 -3.78
N VAL A 64 11.37 -5.26 -4.88
CA VAL A 64 12.30 -6.37 -5.12
C VAL A 64 13.74 -5.91 -4.96
N ARG A 65 14.11 -4.80 -5.60
CA ARG A 65 15.46 -4.26 -5.53
C ARG A 65 15.84 -3.80 -4.12
N SER A 66 14.92 -3.16 -3.41
CA SER A 66 15.14 -2.74 -2.03
C SER A 66 15.40 -3.94 -1.11
N CYS A 67 14.60 -5.02 -1.23
CA CYS A 67 14.80 -6.25 -0.47
C CYS A 67 16.16 -6.90 -0.78
N LEU A 68 16.47 -7.09 -2.07
CA LEU A 68 17.71 -7.75 -2.50
C LEU A 68 18.97 -6.97 -2.07
N ASN A 69 18.95 -5.64 -2.19
CA ASN A 69 20.06 -4.79 -1.75
C ASN A 69 20.34 -4.86 -0.23
N GLN A 70 19.34 -5.26 0.56
CA GLN A 70 19.44 -5.42 2.01
C GLN A 70 19.74 -6.87 2.41
N GLY A 71 19.92 -7.76 1.43
CA GLY A 71 20.27 -9.16 1.64
C GLY A 71 19.09 -10.10 1.85
N ASP A 72 17.85 -9.64 1.69
CA ASP A 72 16.66 -10.51 1.76
C ASP A 72 16.60 -11.47 0.57
N LEU A 73 15.84 -12.56 0.74
CA LEU A 73 15.54 -13.54 -0.30
C LEU A 73 14.20 -13.20 -0.95
N VAL A 74 14.12 -13.19 -2.28
CA VAL A 74 12.92 -12.72 -2.98
C VAL A 74 12.45 -13.73 -4.03
N VAL A 75 11.18 -14.12 -3.93
CA VAL A 75 10.41 -14.73 -5.00
C VAL A 75 9.73 -13.62 -5.80
N ALA A 76 10.32 -13.26 -6.94
CA ALA A 76 9.80 -12.24 -7.84
C ALA A 76 8.74 -12.84 -8.76
N VAL A 77 7.48 -12.41 -8.62
CA VAL A 77 6.36 -12.95 -9.39
C VAL A 77 5.93 -11.97 -10.48
N GLY A 78 6.25 -12.29 -11.73
CA GLY A 78 5.76 -11.60 -12.92
C GLY A 78 4.38 -12.10 -13.38
N ARG A 79 3.74 -11.35 -14.28
CA ARG A 79 2.45 -11.74 -14.87
C ARG A 79 2.64 -12.68 -16.05
N VAL A 80 1.87 -13.76 -16.09
CA VAL A 80 1.84 -14.66 -17.26
C VAL A 80 1.44 -13.91 -18.53
N PHE A 81 1.92 -14.38 -19.69
CA PHE A 81 1.67 -13.83 -21.03
C PHE A 81 2.21 -12.41 -21.30
N GLU A 82 2.58 -11.65 -20.26
CA GLU A 82 3.25 -10.34 -20.39
C GLU A 82 4.74 -10.41 -20.03
N ASN A 83 5.13 -11.34 -19.16
CA ASN A 83 6.51 -11.51 -18.72
C ASN A 83 7.03 -12.91 -19.01
N THR A 84 8.35 -13.04 -19.02
CA THR A 84 9.06 -14.31 -19.17
C THR A 84 9.92 -14.55 -17.93
N ILE A 85 10.17 -15.80 -17.58
CA ILE A 85 11.07 -16.14 -16.46
C ILE A 85 12.48 -15.58 -16.74
N GLN A 86 12.90 -15.64 -18.01
CA GLN A 86 14.17 -15.09 -18.49
C GLN A 86 14.32 -13.61 -18.20
N SER A 87 13.23 -12.82 -18.25
CA SER A 87 13.27 -11.39 -17.92
C SER A 87 13.60 -11.09 -16.46
N MET A 88 13.44 -12.08 -15.57
CA MET A 88 13.78 -12.01 -14.14
C MET A 88 15.05 -12.80 -13.78
N GLN A 89 15.62 -13.50 -14.75
CA GLN A 89 16.81 -14.30 -14.53
C GLN A 89 18.03 -13.39 -14.38
N GLY A 90 18.83 -13.64 -13.34
CA GLY A 90 20.06 -12.86 -13.10
C GLY A 90 19.83 -11.47 -12.50
N TRP A 91 18.61 -11.14 -12.04
CA TRP A 91 18.37 -9.92 -11.26
C TRP A 91 19.26 -9.88 -10.01
N HIS A 92 19.39 -11.00 -9.31
CA HIS A 92 20.27 -11.16 -8.15
C HIS A 92 20.39 -12.65 -7.79
N GLU A 93 21.45 -13.05 -7.09
CA GLU A 93 21.62 -14.44 -6.63
C GLU A 93 20.52 -14.89 -5.65
N ASN A 94 20.06 -13.97 -4.79
CA ASN A 94 18.96 -14.17 -3.85
C ASN A 94 17.55 -14.05 -4.47
N CYS A 95 17.44 -13.96 -5.81
CA CYS A 95 16.17 -13.75 -6.50
C CYS A 95 15.74 -15.01 -7.26
N PHE A 96 14.56 -15.53 -6.92
CA PHE A 96 13.89 -16.61 -7.65
C PHE A 96 12.71 -16.04 -8.46
N GLY A 97 12.82 -16.07 -9.79
CA GLY A 97 11.79 -15.56 -10.69
C GLY A 97 10.71 -16.58 -11.01
N THR A 98 9.44 -16.17 -10.98
CA THR A 98 8.28 -17.01 -11.32
C THR A 98 7.16 -16.21 -11.98
N LEU A 99 6.20 -16.89 -12.61
CA LEU A 99 5.04 -16.27 -13.25
C LEU A 99 3.74 -16.72 -12.58
N CYS A 100 2.76 -15.81 -12.55
CA CYS A 100 1.43 -16.05 -12.00
C CYS A 100 0.35 -15.26 -12.76
N ASP A 101 -0.84 -15.83 -12.89
CA ASP A 101 -2.08 -15.07 -13.04
C ASP A 101 -2.82 -15.10 -11.69
N VAL A 102 -2.87 -13.97 -10.99
CA VAL A 102 -3.52 -13.91 -9.67
C VAL A 102 -5.03 -14.23 -9.75
N ARG A 103 -5.64 -14.10 -10.94
CA ARG A 103 -7.03 -14.48 -11.19
C ARG A 103 -7.24 -16.00 -11.10
N SER A 104 -6.21 -16.82 -11.29
CA SER A 104 -6.27 -18.28 -11.13
C SER A 104 -5.75 -18.68 -9.75
N ARG A 105 -6.62 -19.31 -8.98
CA ARG A 105 -6.28 -19.84 -7.66
C ARG A 105 -5.14 -20.86 -7.75
N GLU A 106 -5.16 -21.73 -8.75
CA GLU A 106 -4.14 -22.76 -8.99
C GLU A 106 -2.78 -22.14 -9.31
N SER A 107 -2.79 -21.05 -10.09
CA SER A 107 -1.56 -20.31 -10.42
C SER A 107 -0.92 -19.70 -9.18
N VAL A 108 -1.73 -19.12 -8.30
CA VAL A 108 -1.27 -18.57 -7.00
C VAL A 108 -0.74 -19.67 -6.09
N GLN A 109 -1.46 -20.80 -5.99
CA GLN A 109 -1.01 -21.95 -5.20
C GLN A 109 0.37 -22.44 -5.67
N GLY A 110 0.57 -22.58 -6.97
CA GLY A 110 1.85 -22.99 -7.54
C GLY A 110 2.99 -22.00 -7.27
N VAL A 111 2.72 -20.71 -7.03
CA VAL A 111 3.76 -19.76 -6.56
C VAL A 111 4.17 -20.07 -5.13
N LEU A 112 3.21 -20.28 -4.23
CA LEU A 112 3.48 -20.58 -2.82
C LEU A 112 4.28 -21.87 -2.66
N GLU A 113 3.87 -22.94 -3.36
CA GLU A 113 4.56 -24.23 -3.34
C GLU A 113 6.01 -24.11 -3.82
N ARG A 114 6.25 -23.38 -4.93
CA ARG A 114 7.61 -23.16 -5.44
C ARG A 114 8.44 -22.28 -4.52
N ALA A 115 7.84 -21.26 -3.89
CA ALA A 115 8.52 -20.42 -2.92
C ALA A 115 9.03 -21.23 -1.72
N ILE A 116 8.14 -22.03 -1.13
CA ILE A 116 8.47 -22.90 0.01
C ILE A 116 9.46 -23.98 -0.40
N GLN A 117 9.31 -24.58 -1.59
CA GLN A 117 10.27 -25.57 -2.08
C GLN A 117 11.67 -24.98 -2.28
N HIS A 118 11.76 -23.72 -2.72
CA HIS A 118 13.04 -23.08 -3.05
C HIS A 118 13.77 -22.52 -1.83
N PHE A 119 13.07 -21.82 -0.93
CA PHE A 119 13.66 -21.14 0.23
C PHE A 119 13.34 -21.80 1.58
N GLY A 120 12.53 -22.86 1.59
CA GLY A 120 12.15 -23.63 2.79
C GLY A 120 11.09 -22.96 3.66
N HIS A 121 10.93 -21.64 3.57
CA HIS A 121 9.94 -20.87 4.32
C HIS A 121 9.56 -19.58 3.58
N VAL A 122 8.53 -18.89 4.09
CA VAL A 122 8.10 -17.55 3.64
C VAL A 122 7.78 -16.70 4.86
N ASP A 123 8.29 -15.48 4.90
CA ASP A 123 8.02 -14.54 6.01
C ASP A 123 7.01 -13.47 5.60
N ILE A 124 7.14 -12.96 4.37
CA ILE A 124 6.40 -11.79 3.90
C ILE A 124 5.81 -12.05 2.52
N ILE A 125 4.53 -11.72 2.35
CA ILE A 125 3.86 -11.67 1.05
C ILE A 125 3.49 -10.22 0.77
N ALA A 126 4.14 -9.63 -0.23
CA ALA A 126 3.78 -8.32 -0.76
C ALA A 126 2.93 -8.50 -2.03
N ASN A 127 1.74 -7.93 -2.05
CA ASN A 127 0.90 -7.92 -3.24
C ASN A 127 0.92 -6.54 -3.90
N CYS A 128 1.78 -6.38 -4.90
CA CYS A 128 1.83 -5.21 -5.78
C CYS A 128 1.04 -5.43 -7.08
N SER A 129 0.36 -6.57 -7.23
CA SER A 129 -0.44 -6.83 -8.43
C SER A 129 -1.71 -5.99 -8.42
N GLY A 130 -2.07 -5.49 -9.60
CA GLY A 130 -3.28 -4.71 -9.80
C GLY A 130 -3.12 -3.68 -10.89
N TYR A 131 -4.24 -3.29 -11.47
CA TYR A 131 -4.29 -2.30 -12.53
C TYR A 131 -5.62 -1.53 -12.46
N GLY A 132 -5.71 -0.40 -13.17
CA GLY A 132 -6.95 0.35 -13.28
C GLY A 132 -7.22 0.77 -14.72
N VAL A 133 -8.47 1.11 -15.02
CA VAL A 133 -8.85 1.76 -16.28
C VAL A 133 -9.24 3.20 -15.99
N ILE A 134 -8.54 4.14 -16.62
CA ILE A 134 -8.87 5.56 -16.61
C ILE A 134 -9.90 5.82 -17.71
N GLY A 135 -11.10 6.21 -17.30
CA GLY A 135 -12.23 6.50 -18.18
C GLY A 135 -13.49 6.78 -17.38
N ALA A 136 -14.51 7.39 -18.00
CA ALA A 136 -15.81 7.54 -17.36
C ALA A 136 -16.36 6.17 -16.95
N CYS A 137 -17.16 6.11 -15.88
CA CYS A 137 -17.75 4.85 -15.44
C CYS A 137 -18.66 4.23 -16.52
N GLU A 138 -19.37 5.09 -17.27
CA GLU A 138 -20.24 4.68 -18.38
C GLU A 138 -19.46 4.19 -19.61
N ASP A 139 -18.23 4.67 -19.81
CA ASP A 139 -17.40 4.28 -20.96
C ASP A 139 -16.70 2.94 -20.76
N GLN A 140 -16.60 2.44 -19.52
CA GLN A 140 -15.95 1.17 -19.21
C GLN A 140 -16.92 0.01 -19.44
N ASP A 141 -16.49 -0.99 -20.21
CA ASP A 141 -17.32 -2.16 -20.49
C ASP A 141 -17.28 -3.21 -19.36
N ASP A 142 -18.27 -4.12 -19.36
CA ASP A 142 -18.41 -5.15 -18.31
C ASP A 142 -17.14 -6.03 -18.17
N HIS A 143 -16.45 -6.30 -19.28
CA HIS A 143 -15.22 -7.08 -19.26
C HIS A 143 -14.07 -6.31 -18.59
N GLU A 144 -13.92 -5.01 -18.88
CA GLU A 144 -12.95 -4.13 -18.22
C GLU A 144 -13.23 -4.00 -16.71
N ILE A 145 -14.50 -3.85 -16.32
CA ILE A 145 -14.90 -3.74 -14.92
C ILE A 145 -14.63 -5.05 -14.18
N ARG A 146 -15.11 -6.18 -14.71
CA ARG A 146 -14.90 -7.50 -14.09
C ARG A 146 -13.41 -7.83 -13.95
N ASN A 147 -12.60 -7.61 -14.97
CA ASN A 147 -11.17 -7.94 -14.88
C ASN A 147 -10.42 -7.10 -13.83
N GLN A 148 -10.84 -5.86 -13.58
CA GLN A 148 -10.31 -5.07 -12.47
C GLN A 148 -10.64 -5.73 -11.13
N PHE A 149 -11.88 -6.20 -10.92
CA PHE A 149 -12.25 -6.96 -9.71
C PHE A 149 -11.52 -8.30 -9.60
N GLU A 150 -11.44 -9.06 -10.70
CA GLU A 150 -10.75 -10.35 -10.72
C GLU A 150 -9.26 -10.21 -10.36
N THR A 151 -8.61 -9.16 -10.86
CA THR A 151 -7.18 -8.94 -10.60
C THR A 151 -6.94 -8.32 -9.24
N ASN A 152 -7.60 -7.20 -8.95
CA ASN A 152 -7.31 -6.38 -7.77
C ASN A 152 -7.90 -7.01 -6.49
N PHE A 153 -9.12 -7.54 -6.56
CA PHE A 153 -9.83 -8.08 -5.40
C PHE A 153 -9.72 -9.60 -5.31
N MET A 154 -10.23 -10.35 -6.30
CA MET A 154 -10.22 -11.81 -6.25
C MET A 154 -8.80 -12.36 -6.20
N GLY A 155 -7.87 -11.79 -6.96
CA GLY A 155 -6.45 -12.14 -6.89
C GLY A 155 -5.83 -11.92 -5.50
N THR A 156 -6.13 -10.79 -4.85
CA THR A 156 -5.71 -10.54 -3.46
C THR A 156 -6.30 -11.58 -2.52
N LEU A 157 -7.60 -11.90 -2.67
CA LEU A 157 -8.29 -12.90 -1.86
C LEU A 157 -7.69 -14.30 -2.05
N HIS A 158 -7.34 -14.69 -3.28
CA HIS A 158 -6.68 -15.98 -3.56
C HIS A 158 -5.34 -16.08 -2.85
N ILE A 159 -4.50 -15.04 -2.95
CA ILE A 159 -3.20 -14.97 -2.28
C ILE A 159 -3.37 -15.18 -0.78
N ILE A 160 -4.29 -14.45 -0.16
CA ILE A 160 -4.58 -14.54 1.28
C ILE A 160 -5.08 -15.94 1.64
N GLN A 161 -6.15 -16.41 1.03
CA GLN A 161 -6.78 -17.68 1.42
C GLN A 161 -5.85 -18.89 1.26
N LEU A 162 -4.93 -18.86 0.29
CA LEU A 162 -3.99 -19.95 0.06
C LEU A 162 -2.77 -19.89 0.99
N SER A 163 -2.33 -18.70 1.38
CA SER A 163 -1.14 -18.52 2.24
C SER A 163 -1.46 -18.41 3.73
N LEU A 164 -2.68 -18.01 4.09
CA LEU A 164 -3.06 -17.79 5.49
C LEU A 164 -3.01 -19.07 6.34
N PRO A 165 -3.44 -20.26 5.86
CA PRO A 165 -3.25 -21.49 6.62
C PRO A 165 -1.78 -21.79 6.91
N TYR A 166 -0.90 -21.52 5.95
CA TYR A 166 0.55 -21.68 6.10
C TYR A 166 1.11 -20.73 7.15
N PHE A 167 0.80 -19.43 7.09
CA PHE A 167 1.24 -18.46 8.12
C PHE A 167 0.65 -18.76 9.50
N ARG A 168 -0.57 -19.29 9.56
CA ARG A 168 -1.20 -19.71 10.81
C ARG A 168 -0.49 -20.91 11.44
N GLU A 169 -0.09 -21.89 10.65
CA GLU A 169 0.71 -23.04 11.11
C GLU A 169 2.14 -22.62 11.50
N GLN A 170 2.73 -21.68 10.76
CA GLN A 170 4.03 -21.08 11.09
C GLN A 170 3.99 -20.23 12.38
N GLY A 171 2.81 -19.72 12.76
CA GLY A 171 2.63 -18.85 13.93
C GLY A 171 3.19 -17.43 13.74
N ALA A 172 3.48 -17.05 12.50
CA ALA A 172 3.95 -15.74 12.11
C ALA A 172 3.80 -15.56 10.59
N GLY A 173 3.60 -14.32 10.16
CA GLY A 173 3.62 -13.95 8.74
C GLY A 173 3.22 -12.50 8.56
N ARG A 174 3.53 -11.95 7.38
CA ARG A 174 3.19 -10.56 7.07
C ARG A 174 2.63 -10.38 5.67
N TYR A 175 1.54 -9.64 5.58
CA TYR A 175 0.97 -9.18 4.32
C TYR A 175 1.23 -7.69 4.12
N LEU A 176 1.85 -7.31 3.01
CA LEU A 176 1.95 -5.93 2.55
C LEU A 176 1.12 -5.77 1.28
N ILE A 177 -0.10 -5.30 1.41
CA ILE A 177 -1.08 -5.25 0.31
C ILE A 177 -1.10 -3.85 -0.27
N PHE A 178 -0.71 -3.69 -1.53
CA PHE A 178 -0.74 -2.40 -2.19
C PHE A 178 -2.18 -2.03 -2.55
N SER A 179 -2.75 -1.12 -1.75
CA SER A 179 -3.99 -0.42 -2.05
C SER A 179 -3.68 0.79 -2.96
N SER A 180 -4.24 1.94 -2.64
CA SER A 180 -4.05 3.24 -3.25
C SER A 180 -4.78 4.25 -2.37
N THR A 181 -4.46 5.54 -2.49
CA THR A 181 -5.40 6.60 -2.06
C THR A 181 -6.84 6.37 -2.55
N SER A 182 -7.01 5.73 -3.71
CA SER A 182 -8.31 5.34 -4.27
C SER A 182 -9.07 4.27 -3.48
N GLY A 183 -8.46 3.64 -2.47
CA GLY A 183 -9.14 2.72 -1.55
C GLY A 183 -9.87 3.42 -0.40
N ALA A 184 -9.62 4.71 -0.21
CA ALA A 184 -10.26 5.53 0.82
C ALA A 184 -10.82 6.87 0.28
N LEU A 185 -10.69 7.15 -1.03
CA LEU A 185 -11.37 8.27 -1.69
C LEU A 185 -11.77 7.95 -3.14
N GLY A 186 -12.90 8.49 -3.59
CA GLY A 186 -13.35 8.37 -4.98
C GLY A 186 -12.64 9.36 -5.89
N VAL A 187 -12.14 8.91 -7.05
CA VAL A 187 -11.46 9.75 -8.03
C VAL A 187 -12.23 9.76 -9.35
N PRO A 188 -12.63 10.95 -9.87
CA PRO A 188 -13.31 11.02 -11.16
C PRO A 188 -12.46 10.45 -12.30
N GLY A 189 -13.05 9.55 -13.09
CA GLY A 189 -12.37 8.78 -14.13
C GLY A 189 -11.76 7.46 -13.66
N LEU A 190 -11.96 7.05 -12.39
CA LEU A 190 -11.44 5.80 -11.82
C LEU A 190 -12.50 5.00 -11.04
N GLY A 191 -13.79 5.19 -11.31
CA GLY A 191 -14.90 4.61 -10.52
C GLY A 191 -14.74 3.11 -10.21
N PRO A 192 -14.67 2.23 -11.21
CA PRO A 192 -14.44 0.79 -11.00
C PRO A 192 -13.13 0.48 -10.25
N TYR A 193 -12.03 1.16 -10.58
CA TYR A 193 -10.76 0.99 -9.87
C TYR A 193 -10.88 1.34 -8.38
N CYS A 194 -11.48 2.48 -8.04
CA CYS A 194 -11.76 2.88 -6.66
C CYS A 194 -12.59 1.79 -5.95
N ALA A 195 -13.66 1.31 -6.56
CA ALA A 195 -14.49 0.26 -5.98
C ALA A 195 -13.68 -1.01 -5.64
N THR A 196 -12.77 -1.44 -6.52
CA THR A 196 -11.89 -2.59 -6.22
C THR A 196 -10.94 -2.33 -5.06
N LYS A 197 -10.40 -1.12 -4.93
CA LYS A 197 -9.47 -0.77 -3.84
C LYS A 197 -10.19 -0.62 -2.51
N TYR A 198 -11.40 -0.05 -2.49
CA TYR A 198 -12.27 -0.06 -1.30
C TYR A 198 -12.60 -1.49 -0.85
N ALA A 199 -12.91 -2.39 -1.79
CA ALA A 199 -13.19 -3.79 -1.47
C ALA A 199 -11.96 -4.50 -0.87
N VAL A 200 -10.76 -4.21 -1.39
CA VAL A 200 -9.50 -4.72 -0.80
C VAL A 200 -9.29 -4.18 0.61
N GLU A 201 -9.45 -2.87 0.84
CA GLU A 201 -9.27 -2.31 2.19
C GLU A 201 -10.26 -2.89 3.19
N GLY A 202 -11.54 -2.99 2.82
CA GLY A 202 -12.56 -3.62 3.67
C GLY A 202 -12.23 -5.08 4.01
N LEU A 203 -11.72 -5.84 3.04
CA LEU A 203 -11.28 -7.22 3.27
C LEU A 203 -10.14 -7.27 4.30
N ILE A 204 -9.09 -6.46 4.12
CA ILE A 204 -7.92 -6.48 5.01
C ILE A 204 -8.26 -5.97 6.41
N GLU A 205 -9.08 -4.92 6.51
CA GLU A 205 -9.50 -4.35 7.78
C GLU A 205 -10.35 -5.34 8.59
N ALA A 206 -11.28 -6.04 7.95
CA ALA A 206 -12.05 -7.09 8.60
C ALA A 206 -11.16 -8.28 9.03
N MET A 207 -10.29 -8.74 8.13
CA MET A 207 -9.41 -9.89 8.38
C MET A 207 -8.42 -9.64 9.53
N LEU A 208 -7.99 -8.40 9.76
CA LEU A 208 -6.98 -8.08 10.78
C LEU A 208 -7.38 -8.63 12.17
N TYR A 209 -8.66 -8.53 12.53
CA TYR A 209 -9.18 -9.02 13.80
C TYR A 209 -9.16 -10.56 13.91
N GLU A 210 -9.28 -11.26 12.78
CA GLU A 210 -9.30 -12.72 12.73
C GLU A 210 -7.90 -13.33 12.86
N ILE A 211 -6.88 -12.61 12.37
CA ILE A 211 -5.51 -13.14 12.23
C ILE A 211 -4.56 -12.74 13.35
N ASP A 212 -4.92 -11.76 14.18
CA ASP A 212 -4.04 -11.20 15.21
C ASP A 212 -3.62 -12.26 16.25
N SER A 213 -4.54 -13.17 16.63
CA SER A 213 -4.25 -14.28 17.54
C SER A 213 -3.21 -15.28 17.01
N PHE A 214 -2.92 -15.25 15.71
CA PHE A 214 -1.92 -16.10 15.07
C PHE A 214 -0.58 -15.37 14.86
N ASN A 215 -0.42 -14.16 15.41
CA ASN A 215 0.76 -13.31 15.23
C ASN A 215 1.07 -13.03 13.74
N ILE A 216 0.02 -12.94 12.91
CA ILE A 216 0.10 -12.54 11.52
C ILE A 216 -0.27 -11.06 11.43
N LYS A 217 0.50 -10.29 10.67
CA LYS A 217 0.29 -8.84 10.51
C LYS A 217 -0.07 -8.50 9.07
N ALA A 218 -0.91 -7.49 8.87
CA ALA A 218 -1.25 -6.99 7.55
C ALA A 218 -1.19 -5.47 7.53
N THR A 219 -0.64 -4.92 6.44
CA THR A 219 -0.62 -3.47 6.18
C THR A 219 -1.08 -3.19 4.77
N LEU A 220 -2.01 -2.24 4.64
CA LEU A 220 -2.40 -1.57 3.42
C LEU A 220 -1.36 -0.49 3.09
N VAL A 221 -0.66 -0.67 1.99
CA VAL A 221 0.27 0.32 1.44
C VAL A 221 -0.51 1.20 0.49
N GLU A 222 -0.65 2.49 0.81
CA GLU A 222 -1.52 3.44 0.11
C GLU A 222 -0.69 4.56 -0.54
N PRO A 223 -0.04 4.26 -1.69
CA PRO A 223 0.69 5.28 -2.42
C PRO A 223 -0.28 6.25 -3.10
N GLY A 224 0.11 7.52 -3.13
CA GLY A 224 -0.38 8.46 -4.12
C GLY A 224 0.20 8.16 -5.51
N LEU A 225 0.20 9.17 -6.39
CA LEU A 225 0.96 9.09 -7.62
C LEU A 225 2.47 9.12 -7.30
N VAL A 226 3.19 8.14 -7.82
CA VAL A 226 4.63 7.95 -7.58
C VAL A 226 5.43 8.24 -8.85
N ARG A 227 6.59 8.89 -8.69
CA ARG A 227 7.55 9.14 -9.77
C ARG A 227 8.19 7.83 -10.20
N ARG A 228 8.33 7.65 -11.52
CA ARG A 228 9.08 6.55 -12.13
C ARG A 228 10.57 6.81 -12.15
N ASP A 229 11.20 6.62 -11.00
CA ASP A 229 12.65 6.76 -10.84
C ASP A 229 13.39 5.45 -10.58
N GLU A 230 12.70 4.31 -10.73
CA GLU A 230 13.35 3.00 -10.78
C GLU A 230 14.06 2.81 -12.12
N PRO A 231 15.38 2.53 -12.13
CA PRO A 231 16.10 2.21 -13.36
C PRO A 231 15.53 0.94 -14.00
N ASP A 232 15.37 0.95 -15.32
CA ASP A 232 15.02 -0.27 -16.05
C ASP A 232 16.15 -1.30 -15.95
N TRP A 233 15.81 -2.57 -15.68
CA TRP A 233 16.69 -3.69 -16.00
C TRP A 233 16.67 -3.80 -17.52
N ASP A 234 17.77 -3.40 -18.16
CA ASP A 234 17.92 -3.27 -19.61
C ASP A 234 16.99 -4.19 -20.41
N SER A 235 16.07 -3.60 -21.20
CA SER A 235 15.12 -4.18 -22.19
C SER A 235 13.61 -4.11 -21.89
N ASN A 236 13.14 -3.63 -20.72
CA ASN A 236 11.69 -3.57 -20.45
C ASN A 236 11.23 -2.26 -19.76
N PRO A 237 11.05 -1.18 -20.54
CA PRO A 237 10.67 0.12 -19.99
C PRO A 237 9.29 0.08 -19.33
N LEU A 238 9.15 0.77 -18.21
CA LEU A 238 7.85 0.91 -17.54
C LEU A 238 6.84 1.63 -18.45
N PRO A 239 5.56 1.20 -18.50
CA PRO A 239 4.56 1.87 -19.30
C PRO A 239 4.37 3.34 -18.91
N THR A 240 4.11 4.20 -19.90
CA THR A 240 3.87 5.64 -19.71
C THR A 240 2.73 5.96 -18.73
N TRP A 241 1.75 5.05 -18.61
CA TRP A 241 0.60 5.18 -17.71
C TRP A 241 0.72 4.28 -16.47
N GLY A 242 1.89 3.71 -16.22
CA GLY A 242 2.13 2.80 -15.11
C GLY A 242 1.21 1.58 -15.20
N HIS A 243 0.42 1.35 -14.14
CA HIS A 243 -0.57 0.27 -14.06
C HIS A 243 -1.96 0.69 -14.56
N PHE A 244 -2.09 1.82 -15.26
CA PHE A 244 -3.37 2.26 -15.81
C PHE A 244 -3.48 2.02 -17.32
N LEU A 245 -4.64 1.55 -17.74
CA LEU A 245 -5.10 1.57 -19.14
C LEU A 245 -5.95 2.82 -19.37
N ILE A 246 -5.92 3.37 -20.59
CA ILE A 246 -6.67 4.59 -20.93
C ILE A 246 -7.82 4.23 -21.87
N LYS A 247 -9.06 4.49 -21.43
CA LYS A 247 -10.25 4.39 -22.27
C LYS A 247 -10.45 5.70 -23.06
N PRO A 248 -10.72 5.64 -24.37
CA PRO A 248 -11.19 6.80 -25.12
C PRO A 248 -12.52 7.30 -24.54
N ALA A 249 -12.63 8.61 -24.31
CA ALA A 249 -13.86 9.20 -23.79
C ALA A 249 -14.93 9.26 -24.89
N SER A 250 -16.17 8.87 -24.56
CA SER A 250 -17.33 9.11 -25.43
C SER A 250 -17.68 10.60 -25.50
N GLU A 251 -18.54 10.97 -26.45
CA GLU A 251 -18.86 12.37 -26.75
C GLU A 251 -19.24 13.19 -25.50
N PRO A 252 -20.13 12.73 -24.59
CA PRO A 252 -20.50 13.49 -23.39
C PRO A 252 -19.33 13.78 -22.44
N TYR A 253 -18.32 12.91 -22.43
CA TYR A 253 -17.17 13.00 -21.52
C TYR A 253 -15.91 13.56 -22.18
N SER A 254 -15.93 13.80 -23.49
CA SER A 254 -14.75 14.13 -24.29
C SER A 254 -14.27 15.58 -24.15
N HIS A 255 -15.10 16.47 -23.62
CA HIS A 255 -14.75 17.89 -23.51
C HIS A 255 -13.58 18.10 -22.51
N PRO A 256 -12.65 19.05 -22.77
CA PRO A 256 -11.39 19.17 -22.02
C PRO A 256 -11.55 19.37 -20.50
N THR A 257 -12.64 20.02 -20.08
CA THR A 257 -12.98 20.32 -18.68
C THR A 257 -13.78 19.21 -18.00
N SER A 258 -14.07 18.10 -18.69
CA SER A 258 -14.86 17.00 -18.16
C SER A 258 -14.25 16.47 -16.86
N PRO A 259 -15.05 16.32 -15.79
CA PRO A 259 -14.60 15.66 -14.57
C PRO A 259 -14.13 14.22 -14.84
N ALA A 260 -14.71 13.51 -15.81
CA ALA A 260 -14.31 12.15 -16.15
C ALA A 260 -12.85 12.04 -16.66
N LEU A 261 -12.29 13.15 -17.16
CA LEU A 261 -10.90 13.23 -17.60
C LEU A 261 -9.92 13.64 -16.46
N HIS A 262 -10.41 13.79 -15.22
CA HIS A 262 -9.57 14.24 -14.09
C HIS A 262 -8.39 13.32 -13.83
N ALA A 263 -8.61 12.01 -13.64
CA ALA A 263 -7.52 11.06 -13.42
C ALA A 263 -6.48 11.08 -14.56
N LYS A 264 -6.94 11.18 -15.81
CA LYS A 264 -6.05 11.31 -16.98
C LYS A 264 -5.16 12.55 -16.86
N ARG A 265 -5.75 13.71 -16.55
CA ARG A 265 -5.00 14.97 -16.36
C ARG A 265 -4.03 14.87 -15.21
N MET A 266 -4.43 14.27 -14.08
CA MET A 266 -3.56 14.08 -12.92
C MET A 266 -2.31 13.26 -13.28
N VAL A 267 -2.49 12.12 -13.94
CA VAL A 267 -1.35 11.28 -14.35
C VAL A 267 -0.46 12.00 -15.38
N GLN A 268 -1.04 12.70 -16.36
CA GLN A 268 -0.27 13.46 -17.36
C GLN A 268 0.51 14.64 -16.76
N TRP A 269 -0.14 15.41 -15.88
CA TRP A 269 0.44 16.61 -15.31
C TRP A 269 1.53 16.28 -14.31
N LEU A 270 1.30 15.24 -13.51
CA LEU A 270 2.21 14.86 -12.44
C LEU A 270 3.34 13.97 -12.92
N GLY A 271 3.11 13.09 -13.89
CA GLY A 271 4.13 12.28 -14.59
C GLY A 271 5.37 11.97 -13.77
N ASP A 272 6.53 12.45 -14.24
CA ASP A 272 7.81 12.28 -13.55
C ASP A 272 8.15 13.45 -12.59
N LYS A 273 7.22 14.39 -12.38
CA LYS A 273 7.36 15.57 -11.51
C LYS A 273 6.93 15.32 -10.06
N GLN A 274 6.44 14.11 -9.75
CA GLN A 274 6.05 13.75 -8.40
C GLN A 274 7.23 13.84 -7.42
N PRO A 275 7.10 14.48 -6.24
CA PRO A 275 8.13 14.41 -5.20
C PRO A 275 8.26 13.00 -4.62
N THR A 276 7.16 12.25 -4.59
CA THR A 276 7.07 10.88 -4.09
C THR A 276 7.80 9.93 -5.03
N SER A 277 8.96 9.41 -4.59
CA SER A 277 9.81 8.47 -5.33
C SER A 277 9.36 7.03 -5.10
N ALA A 278 9.34 6.20 -6.15
CA ALA A 278 9.05 4.78 -6.00
C ALA A 278 10.16 4.04 -5.25
N VAL A 279 11.42 4.39 -5.50
CA VAL A 279 12.59 3.86 -4.77
C VAL A 279 12.49 4.15 -3.28
N LYS A 280 12.15 5.40 -2.90
CA LYS A 280 11.97 5.78 -1.50
C LYS A 280 10.76 5.09 -0.85
N CYS A 281 9.66 4.96 -1.60
CA CYS A 281 8.49 4.21 -1.13
C CYS A 281 8.84 2.74 -0.87
N ALA A 282 9.60 2.12 -1.77
CA ALA A 282 10.08 0.75 -1.61
C ALA A 282 10.99 0.58 -0.38
N GLU A 283 11.88 1.55 -0.10
CA GLU A 283 12.70 1.55 1.12
C GLU A 283 11.84 1.56 2.40
N LEU A 284 10.77 2.38 2.44
CA LEU A 284 9.83 2.41 3.56
C LEU A 284 9.02 1.11 3.68
N VAL A 285 8.60 0.53 2.56
CA VAL A 285 7.87 -0.75 2.55
C VAL A 285 8.78 -1.91 2.96
N TRP A 286 10.07 -1.87 2.60
CA TRP A 286 11.06 -2.81 3.12
C TRP A 286 11.20 -2.67 4.64
N GLN A 287 11.36 -1.45 5.17
CA GLN A 287 11.39 -1.23 6.62
C GLN A 287 10.12 -1.73 7.32
N LEU A 288 8.96 -1.58 6.66
CA LEU A 288 7.68 -2.07 7.16
C LEU A 288 7.66 -3.61 7.27
N GLY A 289 8.35 -4.31 6.37
CA GLY A 289 8.57 -5.75 6.47
C GLY A 289 9.33 -6.17 7.73
N HIS A 290 10.33 -5.38 8.11
CA HIS A 290 11.23 -5.67 9.24
C HIS A 290 10.80 -5.05 10.58
N CYS A 291 9.78 -4.20 10.61
CA CYS A 291 9.34 -3.54 11.83
C CYS A 291 8.46 -4.44 12.72
N SER A 292 8.57 -4.30 14.04
CA SER A 292 7.83 -5.17 14.98
C SER A 292 6.34 -4.80 15.07
N TYR A 293 6.00 -3.51 14.95
CA TYR A 293 4.64 -2.99 15.14
C TYR A 293 4.16 -2.21 13.91
N PRO A 294 3.86 -2.89 12.80
CA PRO A 294 3.39 -2.23 11.59
C PRO A 294 2.01 -1.58 11.79
N PRO A 295 1.74 -0.42 11.17
CA PRO A 295 0.40 0.14 11.11
C PRO A 295 -0.51 -0.68 10.18
N LEU A 296 -1.83 -0.53 10.33
CA LEU A 296 -2.78 -1.05 9.34
C LEU A 296 -2.66 -0.33 8.00
N ARG A 297 -2.44 0.99 8.00
CA ARG A 297 -2.32 1.81 6.77
C ARG A 297 -1.01 2.58 6.74
N LEU A 298 -0.31 2.51 5.61
CA LEU A 298 0.88 3.32 5.32
C LEU A 298 0.62 4.21 4.10
N LEU A 299 0.29 5.46 4.36
CA LEU A 299 0.13 6.50 3.33
C LEU A 299 1.49 6.98 2.84
N LEU A 300 1.72 6.96 1.52
CA LEU A 300 2.99 7.36 0.92
C LEU A 300 2.81 8.55 -0.02
N GLY A 301 3.41 9.68 0.37
CA GLY A 301 3.40 10.96 -0.35
C GLY A 301 2.50 12.02 0.29
N SER A 302 2.90 13.29 0.21
CA SER A 302 2.14 14.41 0.81
C SER A 302 0.73 14.51 0.25
N TYR A 303 0.57 14.35 -1.06
CA TYR A 303 -0.74 14.36 -1.73
C TYR A 303 -1.66 13.27 -1.18
N ALA A 304 -1.13 12.07 -0.90
CA ALA A 304 -1.93 10.98 -0.33
C ALA A 304 -2.42 11.35 1.07
N ILE A 305 -1.52 11.88 1.91
CA ILE A 305 -1.84 12.30 3.28
C ILE A 305 -2.89 13.42 3.29
N GLU A 306 -2.70 14.45 2.48
CA GLU A 306 -3.61 15.60 2.41
C GLU A 306 -4.99 15.19 1.88
N SER A 307 -5.04 14.45 0.76
CA SER A 307 -6.30 14.04 0.15
C SER A 307 -7.15 13.16 1.07
N ILE A 308 -6.51 12.22 1.78
CA ILE A 308 -7.20 11.34 2.73
C ILE A 308 -7.66 12.11 3.95
N ARG A 309 -6.82 13.01 4.49
CA ARG A 309 -7.21 13.88 5.62
C ARG A 309 -8.44 14.71 5.28
N ASP A 310 -8.47 15.33 4.10
CA ASP A 310 -9.59 16.17 3.69
C ASP A 310 -10.86 15.35 3.42
N ARG A 311 -10.72 14.15 2.85
CA ARG A 311 -11.86 13.21 2.73
C ARG A 311 -12.44 12.83 4.10
N LEU A 312 -11.60 12.49 5.06
CA LEU A 312 -12.04 12.13 6.41
C LEU A 312 -12.75 13.30 7.11
N ARG A 313 -12.25 14.54 6.96
CA ARG A 313 -12.95 15.74 7.46
C ARG A 313 -14.33 15.89 6.85
N SER A 314 -14.44 15.77 5.53
CA SER A 314 -15.73 15.84 4.83
C SER A 314 -16.71 14.76 5.30
N ILE A 315 -16.23 13.54 5.59
CA ILE A 315 -17.09 12.48 6.17
C ILE A 315 -17.56 12.88 7.57
N ILE A 316 -16.66 13.39 8.42
CA ILE A 316 -17.03 13.83 9.77
C ILE A 316 -18.06 14.95 9.72
N GLU A 317 -17.86 15.95 8.86
CA GLU A 317 -18.81 17.06 8.67
C GLU A 317 -20.19 16.54 8.24
N GLU A 318 -20.23 15.63 7.27
CA GLU A 318 -21.48 14.99 6.84
C GLU A 318 -22.14 14.23 8.01
N LEU A 319 -21.39 13.42 8.76
CA LEU A 319 -21.93 12.72 9.92
C LEU A 319 -22.50 13.68 10.97
N GLU A 320 -21.83 14.81 11.24
CA GLU A 320 -22.30 15.80 12.21
C GLU A 320 -23.61 16.48 11.77
N ASP A 321 -23.79 16.72 10.46
CA ASP A 321 -25.03 17.27 9.91
C ASP A 321 -26.20 16.29 10.07
N TRP A 322 -25.95 14.99 9.86
CA TRP A 322 -26.99 13.95 9.85
C TRP A 322 -27.15 13.18 11.18
N LYS A 323 -26.31 13.44 12.19
CA LYS A 323 -26.29 12.69 13.46
C LYS A 323 -27.62 12.64 14.20
N HIS A 324 -28.51 13.62 13.98
CA HIS A 324 -29.82 13.68 14.62
C HIS A 324 -30.78 12.58 14.15
N LEU A 325 -30.45 11.84 13.08
CA LEU A 325 -31.22 10.70 12.56
C LEU A 325 -30.84 9.37 13.24
N HIS A 326 -30.69 9.36 14.57
CA HIS A 326 -30.55 8.13 15.36
C HIS A 326 -31.72 8.00 16.33
N PHE A 327 -32.17 6.77 16.59
CA PHE A 327 -33.26 6.52 17.53
C PHE A 327 -32.71 6.25 18.93
N PRO A 328 -33.30 6.81 19.99
CA PRO A 328 -32.90 6.47 21.35
C PRO A 328 -33.16 4.99 21.60
N VAL A 329 -32.21 4.32 22.24
CA VAL A 329 -32.40 2.94 22.70
C VAL A 329 -33.51 2.95 23.77
N PRO A 330 -34.57 2.14 23.63
CA PRO A 330 -35.62 2.07 24.64
C PRO A 330 -35.03 1.70 26.01
N PRO A 331 -35.47 2.33 27.11
CA PRO A 331 -34.93 2.06 28.44
C PRO A 331 -35.01 0.57 28.86
N ASP A 332 -35.96 -0.18 28.31
CA ASP A 332 -36.14 -1.62 28.61
C ASP A 332 -35.06 -2.51 27.97
N ALA A 333 -34.29 -2.01 26.99
CA ALA A 333 -33.18 -2.74 26.39
C ALA A 333 -31.89 -2.62 27.23
N GLN A 334 -31.70 -1.54 27.98
CA GLN A 334 -30.56 -1.35 28.90
C GLN A 334 -30.69 -2.25 30.14
N LEU A 335 -31.91 -2.50 30.61
CA LEU A 335 -32.18 -3.34 31.78
C LEU A 335 -31.89 -4.83 31.57
N ASN A 336 -31.86 -5.32 30.34
CA ASN A 336 -31.60 -6.74 30.05
C ASN A 336 -30.09 -7.05 29.95
N GLU A 337 -29.26 -6.08 29.55
CA GLU A 337 -27.79 -6.25 29.56
C GLU A 337 -27.27 -6.26 31.00
N GLU A 338 -27.69 -5.30 31.84
CA GLU A 338 -27.31 -5.26 33.26
C GLU A 338 -27.81 -6.48 34.04
N LYS A 339 -29.01 -6.99 33.72
CA LYS A 339 -29.51 -8.23 34.35
C LYS A 339 -28.71 -9.45 33.93
N SER A 340 -28.30 -9.56 32.66
CA SER A 340 -27.51 -10.70 32.18
C SER A 340 -26.11 -10.74 32.81
N GLU A 341 -25.45 -9.59 32.97
CA GLU A 341 -24.16 -9.50 33.67
C GLU A 341 -24.30 -9.72 35.19
N SER A 342 -25.41 -9.29 35.80
CA SER A 342 -25.71 -9.55 37.21
C SER A 342 -26.04 -11.02 37.51
N GLU A 343 -26.70 -11.72 36.58
CA GLU A 343 -27.05 -13.13 36.74
C GLU A 343 -25.84 -14.06 36.52
N ASP A 344 -24.94 -13.73 35.58
CA ASP A 344 -23.71 -14.49 35.36
C ASP A 344 -22.66 -14.26 36.47
N SER A 345 -22.59 -13.04 37.03
CA SER A 345 -21.76 -12.77 38.21
C SER A 345 -22.31 -13.42 39.49
N ALA A 346 -23.64 -13.46 39.67
CA ALA A 346 -24.28 -14.17 40.77
C ALA A 346 -24.11 -15.69 40.69
N LYS A 347 -24.21 -16.29 39.49
CA LYS A 347 -23.93 -17.72 39.28
C LYS A 347 -22.47 -18.06 39.57
N ARG A 348 -21.50 -17.25 39.11
CA ARG A 348 -20.06 -17.42 39.43
C ARG A 348 -19.76 -17.36 40.93
N ASN A 349 -20.38 -16.43 41.66
CA ASN A 349 -20.15 -16.28 43.10
C ASN A 349 -20.84 -17.37 43.94
N SER A 350 -21.95 -17.94 43.48
CA SER A 350 -22.62 -19.05 44.18
C SER A 350 -21.83 -20.37 44.13
N VAL A 351 -21.06 -20.59 43.06
CA VAL A 351 -20.25 -21.80 42.88
C VAL A 351 -18.95 -21.74 43.71
N MET A 352 -18.39 -20.55 43.98
CA MET A 352 -17.22 -20.43 44.86
C MET A 352 -17.54 -20.58 46.35
N ASN A 353 -18.72 -20.14 46.81
CA ASN A 353 -19.07 -20.12 48.24
C ASN A 353 -19.54 -21.47 48.82
N GLN A 354 -19.67 -22.53 48.01
CA GLN A 354 -20.05 -23.86 48.50
C GLN A 354 -18.87 -24.80 48.78
N ASN A 355 -17.62 -24.38 48.52
CA ASN A 355 -16.44 -25.23 48.61
C ASN A 355 -15.43 -24.86 49.71
N GLU A 356 -15.82 -24.10 50.75
CA GLU A 356 -14.96 -23.89 51.92
C GLU A 356 -15.26 -24.90 53.04
N PRO A 357 -14.27 -25.73 53.47
CA PRO A 357 -14.47 -26.74 54.50
C PRO A 357 -14.51 -26.11 55.90
N LYS A 358 -15.60 -26.35 56.63
CA LYS A 358 -15.73 -25.97 58.05
C LYS A 358 -14.75 -26.78 58.90
N GLN A 359 -13.68 -26.14 59.39
CA GLN A 359 -12.84 -26.68 60.45
C GLN A 359 -13.61 -26.64 61.78
N LYS A 360 -13.63 -27.79 62.47
CA LYS A 360 -13.89 -27.92 63.90
C LYS A 360 -12.92 -28.93 64.49
#